data_AF-A0A926S3R1-F1
#
_entry.id   AF-A0A926S3R1-F1
#
_cell.length_a   1.000
_cell.length_b   1.000
_cell.length_c   1.000
_cell.angle_alpha   90.00
_cell.angle_beta   90.00
_cell.angle_gamma   90.00
#
_symmetry.space_group_name_H-M   'P 1'
#
loop_
_entity.id
_entity.type
_entity.pdbx_description
1 polymer ?
#
loop_
_entity_poly.entity_id
_entity_poly.type
_entity_poly.pdbx_seq_one_letter_code
_entity_poly.pdbx_strand_id
1 'polypeptide(L)'
;MKFIEQQDITLEMVINAGLLKPGIILNAASDTNITGILNIDGSIELIIKSSKKVFPSPSGVARAVRNISVSGWVFWKVLEGEKFVERIKYKQKYLSLTINQIH
;
A
#
# COMPACT_ATOMS: atom_id res chain seq x y z
N MET A 1 3.94 30.68 10.14
CA MET A 1 4.46 29.36 9.71
C MET A 1 3.62 28.88 8.55
N LYS A 2 4.17 28.80 7.33
CA LYS A 2 3.45 28.18 6.21
C LYS A 2 3.44 26.68 6.46
N PHE A 3 2.28 26.12 6.77
CA PHE A 3 2.07 24.69 6.70
C PHE A 3 2.24 24.33 5.22
N ILE A 4 3.41 23.80 4.87
CA ILE A 4 3.56 23.07 3.62
C ILE A 4 2.69 21.83 3.85
N GLU A 5 1.49 21.80 3.27
CA GLU A 5 0.72 20.57 3.17
C GLU A 5 1.64 19.54 2.50
N GLN A 6 2.23 18.65 3.29
CA GLN A 6 2.90 17.47 2.74
C GLN A 6 1.79 16.67 2.07
N GLN A 7 1.72 16.78 0.75
CA GLN A 7 0.78 16.03 -0.07
C GLN A 7 0.86 14.57 0.37
N ASP A 8 -0.25 14.04 0.88
CA ASP A 8 -0.26 12.69 1.42
C ASP A 8 0.02 11.73 0.27
N ILE A 9 1.18 11.07 0.30
CA ILE A 9 1.60 10.18 -0.78
C ILE A 9 0.58 9.06 -0.89
N THR A 10 -0.06 8.93 -2.04
CA THR A 10 -1.00 7.85 -2.33
C THR A 10 -0.29 6.63 -2.91
N LEU A 11 -0.97 5.49 -2.88
CA LEU A 11 -0.47 4.29 -3.56
C LEU A 11 -0.37 4.47 -5.06
N GLU A 12 -1.37 5.14 -5.64
CA GLU A 12 -1.40 5.47 -7.06
C GLU A 12 -0.14 6.23 -7.48
N MET A 13 0.33 7.20 -6.69
CA MET A 13 1.59 7.91 -6.95
C MET A 13 2.80 6.97 -6.99
N VAL A 14 2.85 5.99 -6.07
CA VAL A 14 3.93 4.98 -6.00
C VAL A 14 3.87 4.02 -7.19
N ILE A 15 2.66 3.63 -7.62
CA ILE A 15 2.43 2.79 -8.80
C ILE A 15 2.85 3.54 -10.08
N ASN A 16 2.40 4.78 -10.22
CA ASN A 16 2.72 5.65 -11.37
C ASN A 16 4.21 5.96 -11.46
N ALA A 17 4.92 6.00 -10.33
CA ALA A 17 6.38 6.11 -10.29
C ALA A 17 7.12 4.81 -10.68
N GLY A 18 6.40 3.72 -10.98
CA GLY A 18 6.98 2.42 -11.34
C GLY A 18 7.62 1.67 -10.16
N LEU A 19 7.40 2.14 -8.92
CA LEU A 19 7.96 1.51 -7.72
C LEU A 19 7.16 0.29 -7.27
N LEU A 20 5.86 0.25 -7.59
CA LEU A 20 4.97 -0.89 -7.37
C LEU A 20 4.24 -1.22 -8.66
N LYS A 21 4.10 -2.51 -8.96
CA LYS A 21 3.32 -2.96 -10.11
C LYS A 21 1.87 -3.21 -9.70
N PRO A 22 0.88 -2.78 -10.50
CA PRO A 22 -0.49 -3.22 -10.31
C PRO A 22 -0.58 -4.74 -10.53
N GLY A 23 -1.54 -5.39 -9.88
CA GLY A 23 -1.72 -6.85 -9.87
C GLY A 23 -0.83 -7.58 -8.85
N ILE A 24 0.04 -6.88 -8.10
CA ILE A 24 0.89 -7.53 -7.10
C ILE A 24 0.08 -8.02 -5.90
N ILE A 25 0.51 -9.15 -5.34
CA ILE A 25 -0.07 -9.73 -4.14
C ILE A 25 0.51 -9.03 -2.92
N LEU A 26 -0.38 -8.40 -2.17
CA LEU A 26 -0.15 -7.83 -0.85
C LEU A 26 -0.53 -8.86 0.21
N ASN A 27 0.31 -8.99 1.23
CA ASN A 27 0.09 -9.85 2.39
C ASN A 27 -0.09 -8.98 3.63
N ALA A 28 -1.06 -9.30 4.48
CA ALA A 28 -1.20 -8.56 5.74
C ALA A 28 0.02 -8.82 6.63
N ALA A 29 0.56 -7.77 7.23
CA ALA A 29 1.77 -7.82 8.05
C ALA A 29 1.62 -8.74 9.27
N SER A 30 0.40 -8.86 9.79
CA SER A 30 0.03 -9.68 10.94
C SER A 30 -0.38 -11.11 10.60
N ASP A 31 -0.69 -11.41 9.33
CA ASP A 31 -1.18 -12.72 8.89
C ASP A 31 -1.01 -12.89 7.38
N THR A 32 -0.07 -13.74 6.99
CA THR A 32 0.26 -14.00 5.58
C THR A 32 -0.83 -14.79 4.85
N ASN A 33 -1.83 -15.34 5.54
CA ASN A 33 -2.98 -15.96 4.88
C ASN A 33 -3.95 -14.91 4.31
N ILE A 34 -3.86 -13.67 4.78
CA ILE A 34 -4.68 -12.57 4.30
C ILE A 34 -3.94 -11.92 3.13
N THR A 35 -4.36 -12.28 1.93
CA THR A 35 -3.83 -11.75 0.68
C THR A 35 -4.81 -10.79 0.02
N GLY A 36 -4.27 -9.78 -0.66
CA GLY A 36 -5.04 -8.88 -1.51
C GLY A 36 -4.25 -8.51 -2.77
N ILE A 37 -4.96 -8.12 -3.83
CA ILE A 37 -4.38 -7.69 -5.09
C ILE A 37 -4.43 -6.16 -5.13
N LEU A 38 -3.29 -5.53 -5.40
CA LEU A 38 -3.20 -4.09 -5.59
C LEU A 38 -3.67 -3.70 -7.00
N ASN A 39 -4.70 -2.87 -7.09
CA ASN A 39 -5.17 -2.33 -8.36
C ASN A 39 -4.39 -1.06 -8.75
N ILE A 40 -4.50 -0.65 -10.02
CA ILE A 40 -3.78 0.50 -10.57
C ILE A 40 -4.17 1.83 -9.94
N ASP A 41 -5.43 1.95 -9.50
CA ASP A 41 -5.97 3.11 -8.78
C ASP A 41 -5.56 3.15 -7.29
N GLY A 42 -4.73 2.19 -6.85
CA GLY A 42 -4.33 2.06 -5.45
C GLY A 42 -5.39 1.42 -4.54
N SER A 43 -6.53 0.97 -5.09
CA SER A 43 -7.49 0.14 -4.36
C SER A 43 -6.91 -1.26 -4.13
N ILE A 44 -7.43 -1.96 -3.11
CA ILE A 44 -7.03 -3.34 -2.82
C ILE A 44 -8.24 -4.25 -2.90
N GLU A 45 -8.09 -5.30 -3.67
CA GLU A 45 -9.04 -6.38 -3.78
C GLU A 45 -8.67 -7.52 -2.84
N LEU A 46 -9.59 -7.96 -1.97
CA LEU A 46 -9.42 -9.14 -1.14
C LEU A 46 -10.49 -10.18 -1.43
N ILE A 47 -10.11 -11.45 -1.31
CA ILE A 47 -11.06 -12.55 -1.23
C ILE A 47 -11.29 -12.86 0.26
N ILE A 48 -12.49 -12.56 0.76
CA ILE A 48 -12.89 -12.85 2.13
C ILE A 48 -14.08 -13.79 2.09
N LYS A 49 -13.97 -14.98 2.69
CA LYS A 49 -15.04 -16.00 2.73
C LYS A 49 -15.59 -16.32 1.33
N SER A 50 -14.70 -16.51 0.36
CA SER A 50 -15.03 -16.78 -1.05
C SER A 50 -15.74 -15.64 -1.80
N SER A 51 -15.84 -14.44 -1.20
CA SER A 51 -16.38 -13.25 -1.84
C SER A 51 -15.29 -12.20 -2.08
N LYS A 52 -15.25 -11.68 -3.29
CA LYS A 52 -14.38 -10.58 -3.70
C LYS A 52 -14.90 -9.26 -3.10
N LYS A 53 -14.04 -8.56 -2.36
CA LYS A 53 -14.30 -7.21 -1.82
C LYS A 53 -13.21 -6.26 -2.28
N VAL A 54 -13.62 -5.12 -2.82
CA VAL A 54 -12.70 -4.04 -3.21
C VAL A 54 -12.76 -2.96 -2.15
N PHE A 55 -11.59 -2.53 -1.70
CA PHE A 55 -11.43 -1.47 -0.72
C PHE A 55 -10.72 -0.29 -1.37
N PRO A 56 -11.28 0.93 -1.29
CA PRO A 56 -10.72 2.11 -1.94
C PRO A 56 -9.40 2.55 -1.31
N SER A 57 -9.11 2.08 -0.10
CA SER A 57 -7.86 2.40 0.59
C SER A 57 -7.32 1.20 1.38
N PRO A 58 -6.00 1.12 1.56
CA PRO A 58 -5.39 0.02 2.30
C PRO A 58 -5.70 0.02 3.79
N SER A 59 -5.94 1.19 4.39
CA SER A 59 -6.41 1.32 5.77
C SER A 59 -7.85 0.82 5.93
N GLY A 60 -8.68 0.97 4.88
CA GLY A 60 -10.03 0.41 4.84
C GLY A 60 -10.04 -1.11 5.02
N VAL A 61 -9.05 -1.81 4.47
CA VAL A 61 -8.90 -3.25 4.67
C VAL A 61 -8.54 -3.59 6.11
N ALA A 62 -7.57 -2.90 6.71
CA ALA A 62 -7.14 -3.17 8.08
C ALA A 62 -8.33 -3.09 9.05
N ARG A 63 -9.18 -2.08 8.85
CA ARG A 63 -10.42 -1.92 9.61
C ARG A 63 -11.42 -3.05 9.34
N ALA A 64 -11.62 -3.44 8.09
CA ALA A 64 -12.58 -4.48 7.73
C ALA A 64 -12.18 -5.90 8.15
N VAL A 65 -10.87 -6.19 8.18
CA VAL A 65 -10.35 -7.54 8.48
C VAL A 65 -10.06 -7.73 9.96
N ARG A 66 -9.54 -6.69 10.63
CA ARG A 66 -9.05 -6.80 12.02
C ARG A 66 -9.78 -5.89 13.00
N ASN A 67 -10.72 -5.07 12.54
CA ASN A 67 -11.42 -4.06 13.37
C ASN A 67 -10.46 -3.08 14.08
N ILE A 68 -9.29 -2.82 13.48
CA ILE A 68 -8.28 -1.91 14.02
C ILE A 68 -8.01 -0.78 13.02
N SER A 69 -7.73 0.42 13.55
CA SER A 69 -7.24 1.55 12.75
C SER A 69 -5.73 1.45 12.67
N VAL A 70 -5.22 0.90 11.56
CA VAL A 70 -3.78 0.80 11.30
C VAL A 70 -3.47 1.49 9.98
N SER A 71 -2.35 2.19 9.95
CA SER A 71 -1.88 2.83 8.72
C SER A 71 -1.73 1.80 7.61
N GLY A 72 -2.34 2.08 6.48
CA GLY A 72 -2.29 1.24 5.28
C GLY A 72 -0.88 1.00 4.73
N TRP A 73 0.12 1.74 5.20
CA TRP A 73 1.52 1.57 4.81
C TRP A 73 2.25 0.48 5.60
N VAL A 74 1.82 0.23 6.84
CA VAL A 74 2.42 -0.78 7.74
C VAL A 74 1.60 -2.06 7.79
N PHE A 75 0.30 -1.98 7.48
CA PHE A 75 -0.55 -3.17 7.46
C PHE A 75 -0.19 -4.15 6.33
N TRP A 76 0.45 -3.68 5.27
CA TRP A 76 0.67 -4.46 4.06
C TRP A 76 2.16 -4.68 3.78
N LYS A 77 2.49 -5.92 3.43
CA LYS A 77 3.80 -6.34 2.92
C LYS A 77 3.64 -6.82 1.48
N VAL A 78 4.62 -6.53 0.66
CA VAL A 78 4.74 -7.04 -0.71
C VAL A 78 5.66 -8.25 -0.67
N LEU A 79 5.29 -9.34 -1.33
CA LEU A 79 6.20 -10.45 -1.53
C LEU A 79 7.03 -10.17 -2.80
N GLU A 80 8.31 -9.84 -2.62
CA GLU A 80 9.26 -9.68 -3.72
C GLU A 80 10.26 -10.84 -3.69
N GLY A 81 10.10 -11.77 -4.63
CA GLY A 81 10.83 -13.04 -4.61
C GLY A 81 10.47 -13.84 -3.36
N GLU A 82 11.46 -14.08 -2.49
CA GLU A 82 11.27 -14.81 -1.22
C GLU A 82 11.19 -13.89 0.00
N LYS A 83 11.17 -12.56 -0.20
CA LYS A 83 11.24 -11.59 0.91
C LYS A 83 9.98 -10.76 1.00
N PHE A 84 9.50 -10.60 2.23
CA PHE A 84 8.45 -9.64 2.54
C PHE A 84 9.04 -8.23 2.70
N VAL A 85 8.63 -7.33 1.83
CA VAL A 85 9.03 -5.92 1.83
C VAL A 85 7.87 -5.09 2.37
N GLU A 86 8.13 -4.32 3.43
CA GLU A 86 7.13 -3.41 3.99
C GLU A 86 6.78 -2.29 3.01
N ARG A 87 5.49 -1.96 2.90
CA ARG A 87 5.04 -0.93 1.96
C ARG A 87 5.56 0.46 2.28
N ILE A 88 5.89 0.75 3.54
CA ILE A 88 6.50 2.01 3.95
C ILE A 88 7.82 2.30 3.21
N LYS A 89 8.58 1.26 2.82
CA LYS A 89 9.82 1.43 2.07
C LYS A 89 9.60 2.03 0.68
N TYR A 90 8.47 1.76 0.04
CA TYR A 90 8.15 2.35 -1.26
C TYR A 90 7.72 3.81 -1.13
N LYS A 91 7.01 4.17 -0.04
CA LYS A 91 6.73 5.58 0.29
C LYS A 91 8.02 6.36 0.51
N GLN A 92 8.99 5.79 1.23
CA GLN A 92 10.31 6.39 1.45
C GLN A 92 11.11 6.52 0.15
N LYS A 93 11.12 5.48 -0.70
CA LYS A 93 11.74 5.55 -2.04
C LYS A 93 11.13 6.65 -2.90
N TYR A 94 9.80 6.75 -2.91
CA TYR A 94 9.11 7.81 -3.64
C TYR A 94 9.57 9.19 -3.17
N LEU A 95 9.54 9.45 -1.85
CA LEU A 95 10.04 10.70 -1.27
C LEU A 95 11.49 11.02 -1.69
N SER A 96 12.39 10.03 -1.65
CA SER A 96 13.77 10.26 -2.06
C SER A 96 13.92 10.61 -3.55
N LEU A 97 13.08 10.04 -4.41
CA LEU A 97 13.06 10.38 -5.83
C LEU A 97 12.54 11.80 -6.06
N THR A 98 11.48 12.21 -5.35
CA THR A 98 10.91 13.55 -5.49
C THR A 98 11.86 14.64 -5.00
N ILE A 99 12.60 14.40 -3.91
CA ILE A 99 13.59 15.34 -3.37
C ILE A 99 14.77 15.52 -4.35
N ASN A 100 15.20 14.45 -5.01
CA ASN A 100 16.32 14.48 -5.95
C ASN A 100 16.00 15.14 -7.30
N GLN A 101 14.74 15.43 -7.62
CA GLN A 101 14.35 16.17 -8.83
C GLN A 101 14.27 17.70 -8.63
N ILE A 102 14.58 18.18 -7.43
CA ILE A 102 14.56 19.61 -7.06
C ILE A 102 15.99 20.20 -7.02
N HIS A 103 17.00 19.50 -7.56
CA HIS A 103 18.35 20.01 -7.80
C HIS A 103 18.70 19.89 -9.28
#